data_AF-A0A6V7Y6W4-F1
#
_entry.id   AF-A0A6V7Y6W4-F1
#
_cell.length_a   1.000
_cell.length_b   1.000
_cell.length_c   1.000
_cell.angle_alpha   90.00
_cell.angle_beta   90.00
_cell.angle_gamma   90.00
#
_symmetry.space_group_name_H-M   'P 1'
#
loop_
_entity.id
_entity.type
_entity.pdbx_description
1 polymer ?
#
loop_
_entity_poly.entity_id
_entity_poly.type
_entity_poly.pdbx_seq_one_letter_code
_entity_poly.pdbx_strand_id
1 'polypeptide(L)'
;MVVDLFNLLEIVDRLKHLKRTGWVMYAVAECETVASHMYRMAILSMSLAECRKDLDIDKCVRMALVHDIGEAIIGDITPNCGVSVEKKYIIEKQAVEQISTYVPASIGENWTQLWLEYAEACTPEAKAVKQLDKLAS
;
A
#
# COMPACT_ATOMS: atom_id res chain seq x y z
N MET A 1 12.98 16.35 16.26
CA MET A 1 12.33 15.02 16.23
C MET A 1 13.10 14.21 15.19
N VAL A 2 13.70 13.09 15.60
CA VAL A 2 14.63 12.30 14.77
C VAL A 2 13.83 11.22 14.07
N VAL A 3 14.09 11.01 12.78
CA VAL A 3 13.52 9.91 12.00
C VAL A 3 14.08 8.60 12.52
N ASP A 4 13.21 7.64 12.87
CA ASP A 4 13.63 6.29 13.24
C ASP A 4 13.86 5.45 11.98
N LEU A 5 14.96 5.76 11.29
CA LEU A 5 15.31 5.12 10.02
C LEU A 5 15.56 3.62 10.16
N PHE A 6 15.98 3.14 11.33
CA PHE A 6 16.25 1.72 11.54
C PHE A 6 14.94 0.93 11.56
N ASN A 7 13.97 1.34 12.37
CA ASN A 7 12.67 0.68 12.41
C ASN A 7 11.90 0.83 11.09
N LEU A 8 12.01 1.99 10.43
CA LEU A 8 11.43 2.19 9.11
C LEU A 8 12.07 1.25 8.07
N LEU A 9 13.39 1.12 8.07
CA LEU A 9 14.09 0.20 7.15
C LEU A 9 13.67 -1.25 7.40
N GLU A 10 13.63 -1.68 8.66
CA GLU A 10 13.24 -3.05 9.01
C GLU A 10 11.79 -3.34 8.56
N ILE A 11 10.85 -2.42 8.83
CA ILE A 11 9.45 -2.67 8.51
C ILE A 11 9.20 -2.73 7.00
N VAL A 12 9.81 -1.84 6.20
CA VAL A 12 9.65 -1.89 4.73
C VAL A 12 10.41 -3.07 4.11
N ASP A 13 11.47 -3.58 4.74
CA ASP A 13 12.19 -4.75 4.27
C ASP A 13 11.35 -6.03 4.33
N ARG A 14 10.47 -6.16 5.34
CA ARG A 14 9.53 -7.29 5.45
C ARG A 14 8.65 -7.45 4.21
N LEU A 15 8.23 -6.34 3.59
CA LEU A 15 7.41 -6.36 2.37
C LEU A 15 8.12 -6.97 1.16
N LYS A 16 9.46 -6.97 1.14
CA LYS A 16 10.25 -7.63 0.09
C LYS A 16 10.21 -9.14 0.18
N HIS A 17 9.88 -9.68 1.36
CA HIS A 17 9.84 -11.11 1.63
C HIS A 17 8.40 -11.64 1.80
N LEU A 18 7.42 -10.75 1.95
CA LEU A 18 6.00 -11.10 2.01
C LEU A 18 5.48 -11.40 0.59
N LYS A 19 5.32 -12.68 0.28
CA LYS A 19 4.64 -13.14 -0.95
C LYS A 19 3.17 -12.78 -0.89
N ARG A 20 2.58 -12.37 -2.02
CA ARG A 20 1.14 -12.12 -2.06
C ARG A 20 0.35 -13.41 -1.86
N THR A 21 -0.49 -13.43 -0.85
CA THR A 21 -1.25 -14.57 -0.36
C THR A 21 -2.14 -15.16 -1.45
N GLY A 22 -2.72 -14.33 -2.31
CA GLY A 22 -3.54 -14.80 -3.44
C GLY A 22 -2.78 -15.77 -4.35
N TRP A 23 -1.57 -15.40 -4.79
CA TRP A 23 -0.73 -16.25 -5.65
C TRP A 23 -0.28 -17.53 -4.96
N VAL A 24 0.02 -17.45 -3.65
CA VAL A 24 0.39 -18.60 -2.84
C VAL A 24 -0.76 -19.61 -2.76
N MET A 25 -2.00 -19.14 -2.57
CA MET A 25 -3.20 -20.00 -2.55
C MET A 25 -3.43 -20.74 -3.87
N TYR A 26 -3.07 -20.13 -5.00
CA TYR A 26 -3.14 -20.75 -6.33
C TYR A 26 -1.87 -21.52 -6.73
N ALA A 27 -0.94 -21.76 -5.80
CA ALA A 27 0.29 -22.51 -6.01
C ALA A 27 1.16 -21.98 -7.17
N VAL A 28 1.17 -20.66 -7.38
CA VAL A 28 2.09 -20.03 -8.34
C VAL A 28 3.52 -20.18 -7.82
N ALA A 29 4.42 -20.76 -8.62
CA ALA A 29 5.79 -21.05 -8.16
C ALA A 29 6.57 -19.77 -7.81
N GLU A 30 6.64 -18.83 -8.75
CA GLU A 30 7.32 -17.54 -8.59
C GLU A 30 6.31 -16.44 -8.26
N CYS A 31 5.76 -16.49 -7.04
CA CYS A 31 4.85 -15.45 -6.55
C CYS A 31 5.58 -14.11 -6.39
N GLU A 32 4.95 -13.04 -6.86
CA GLU A 32 5.40 -11.69 -6.54
C GLU A 32 5.28 -11.40 -5.03
N THR A 33 6.04 -10.42 -4.56
CA THR A 33 5.98 -9.91 -3.18
C THR A 33 5.22 -8.59 -3.13
N VAL A 34 4.71 -8.22 -1.96
CA VAL A 34 3.95 -6.97 -1.77
C VAL A 34 4.77 -5.76 -2.21
N ALA A 35 6.07 -5.71 -1.87
CA ALA A 35 6.96 -4.65 -2.35
C ALA A 35 7.07 -4.61 -3.89
N SER A 36 7.15 -5.77 -4.55
CA SER A 36 7.25 -5.82 -6.02
C SER A 36 5.94 -5.39 -6.71
N HIS A 37 4.80 -5.67 -6.08
CA HIS A 37 3.49 -5.22 -6.52
C HIS A 37 3.37 -3.69 -6.41
N MET A 38 3.67 -3.11 -5.25
CA MET A 38 3.65 -1.66 -5.05
C MET A 38 4.63 -0.92 -5.98
N TYR A 39 5.82 -1.50 -6.24
CA TYR A 39 6.74 -0.97 -7.23
C TYR A 39 6.12 -0.92 -8.63
N ARG A 40 5.51 -2.02 -9.09
CA ARG A 40 4.84 -2.06 -10.40
C ARG A 40 3.70 -1.05 -10.47
N MET A 41 2.91 -0.91 -9.41
CA MET A 41 1.86 0.09 -9.33
C MET A 41 2.39 1.53 -9.41
N ALA A 42 3.50 1.85 -8.74
CA ALA A 42 4.12 3.17 -8.83
C ALA A 42 4.53 3.50 -10.28
N ILE A 43 5.13 2.53 -11.00
CA ILE A 43 5.46 2.68 -12.42
C ILE A 43 4.20 2.89 -13.28
N LEU A 44 3.15 2.11 -13.03
CA LEU A 44 1.88 2.26 -13.74
C LEU A 44 1.24 3.64 -13.47
N SER A 45 1.27 4.13 -12.23
CA SER A 45 0.80 5.48 -11.87
C SER A 45 1.54 6.56 -12.65
N MET A 46 2.88 6.47 -12.73
CA MET A 46 3.69 7.42 -13.51
C MET A 46 3.31 7.44 -14.99
N SER A 47 2.96 6.29 -15.56
CA SER A 47 2.60 6.18 -16.98
C SER A 47 1.33 6.98 -17.36
N LEU A 48 0.54 7.42 -16.38
CA LEU A 48 -0.69 8.18 -16.60
C LEU A 48 -0.47 9.68 -16.80
N ALA A 49 0.74 10.22 -16.59
CA ALA A 49 0.98 11.67 -16.48
C ALA A 49 0.60 12.52 -17.70
N GLU A 50 0.64 11.93 -18.89
CA GLU A 50 0.24 12.62 -20.12
C GLU A 50 -1.21 12.35 -20.51
N CYS A 51 -1.74 11.19 -20.13
CA CYS A 51 -3.07 10.73 -20.54
C CYS A 51 -4.18 11.12 -19.55
N ARG A 52 -3.86 11.44 -18.30
CA ARG A 52 -4.80 11.76 -17.21
C ARG A 52 -4.46 13.08 -16.55
N LYS A 53 -4.78 14.18 -17.22
CA LYS A 53 -4.55 15.56 -16.73
C LYS A 53 -5.45 15.95 -15.55
N ASP A 54 -6.46 15.13 -15.26
CA ASP A 54 -7.37 15.25 -14.13
C ASP A 54 -6.81 14.66 -12.82
N LEU A 55 -5.62 14.04 -12.85
CA LEU A 55 -5.01 13.39 -11.69
C LEU A 55 -3.71 14.09 -11.26
N ASP A 56 -3.49 14.18 -9.95
CA ASP A 56 -2.16 14.39 -9.38
C ASP A 56 -1.37 13.07 -9.40
N ILE A 57 -0.42 12.97 -10.32
CA ILE A 57 0.38 11.75 -10.52
C ILE A 57 1.35 11.50 -9.37
N ASP A 58 1.93 12.56 -8.81
CA ASP A 58 2.84 12.41 -7.68
C ASP A 58 2.09 11.86 -6.47
N LYS A 59 0.84 12.30 -6.28
CA LYS A 59 -0.06 11.73 -5.28
C LYS A 59 -0.40 10.27 -5.57
N CYS A 60 -0.71 9.90 -6.83
CA CYS A 60 -0.96 8.51 -7.21
C CYS A 60 0.25 7.60 -6.94
N VAL A 61 1.47 8.06 -7.22
CA VAL A 61 2.71 7.31 -6.95
C VAL A 61 2.92 7.11 -5.45
N ARG A 62 2.79 8.18 -4.66
CA ARG A 62 2.92 8.10 -3.19
C ARG A 62 1.86 7.18 -2.58
N MET A 63 0.62 7.27 -3.06
CA MET A 63 -0.47 6.40 -2.62
C MET A 63 -0.17 4.93 -2.95
N ALA A 64 0.28 4.64 -4.17
CA ALA A 64 0.66 3.28 -4.57
C ALA A 64 1.77 2.69 -3.70
N LEU A 65 2.72 3.50 -3.24
CA LEU A 65 3.82 3.06 -2.37
C LEU A 65 3.43 2.88 -0.89
N VAL A 66 2.27 3.40 -0.46
CA VAL A 66 1.82 3.39 0.94
C VAL A 66 0.61 2.48 1.14
N HIS A 67 -0.18 2.18 0.11
CA HIS A 67 -1.49 1.54 0.26
C HIS A 67 -1.45 0.17 0.97
N ASP A 68 -0.41 -0.64 0.72
CA ASP A 68 -0.20 -1.95 1.36
C ASP A 68 0.91 -1.92 2.43
N ILE A 69 1.38 -0.75 2.87
CA ILE A 69 2.51 -0.67 3.82
C ILE A 69 2.18 -1.34 5.17
N GLY A 70 0.90 -1.34 5.57
CA GLY A 70 0.42 -1.98 6.79
C GLY A 70 0.58 -3.50 6.79
N GLU A 71 0.63 -4.13 5.62
CA GLU A 71 0.81 -5.58 5.48
C GLU A 71 2.16 -6.06 6.02
N ALA A 72 3.13 -5.16 6.19
CA ALA A 72 4.40 -5.44 6.86
C ALA A 72 4.23 -5.91 8.32
N ILE A 73 3.11 -5.54 8.95
CA ILE A 73 2.76 -5.91 10.33
C ILE A 73 1.73 -7.03 10.35
N ILE A 74 0.68 -6.94 9.53
CA ILE A 74 -0.48 -7.84 9.62
C ILE A 74 -0.48 -8.98 8.60
N GLY A 75 0.44 -8.97 7.64
CA GLY A 75 0.47 -9.86 6.47
C GLY A 75 -0.51 -9.44 5.35
N ASP A 76 -0.40 -10.08 4.20
CA ASP A 76 -1.34 -9.90 3.08
C ASP A 76 -2.63 -10.69 3.35
N ILE A 77 -3.70 -9.97 3.71
CA ILE A 77 -5.00 -10.53 4.07
C ILE A 77 -5.93 -10.46 2.85
N THR A 78 -6.26 -11.62 2.29
CA THR A 78 -7.19 -11.75 1.16
C THR A 78 -8.61 -12.08 1.63
N PRO A 79 -9.64 -11.98 0.75
CA PRO A 79 -11.01 -12.41 1.06
C PRO A 79 -11.12 -13.87 1.53
N ASN A 80 -10.17 -14.72 1.16
CA ASN A 80 -10.15 -16.14 1.52
C ASN A 80 -9.56 -16.41 2.93
N CYS A 81 -9.05 -15.38 3.62
CA CYS A 81 -8.45 -15.50 4.95
C CYS A 81 -9.49 -15.49 6.09
N GLY A 82 -10.79 -15.32 5.81
CA GLY A 82 -11.86 -15.34 6.82
C GLY A 82 -11.88 -14.12 7.76
N VAL A 83 -11.20 -13.04 7.39
CA VAL A 83 -11.22 -11.76 8.13
C VAL A 83 -12.30 -10.87 7.52
N SER A 84 -13.19 -10.29 8.34
CA SER A 84 -14.22 -9.36 7.86
C SER A 84 -13.60 -8.08 7.32
N VAL A 85 -14.31 -7.40 6.42
CA VAL A 85 -13.84 -6.13 5.82
C VAL A 85 -13.59 -5.08 6.89
N GLU A 86 -14.48 -4.99 7.89
CA GLU A 86 -14.38 -4.05 9.01
C GLU A 86 -13.17 -4.34 9.88
N LYS A 87 -12.93 -5.63 10.19
CA LYS A 87 -11.78 -6.03 10.98
C LYS A 87 -10.48 -5.76 10.23
N LYS A 88 -10.41 -6.09 8.92
CA LYS A 88 -9.26 -5.81 8.04
C LYS A 88 -8.94 -4.32 8.05
N TYR A 89 -9.96 -3.47 7.85
CA TYR A 89 -9.81 -2.02 7.86
C TYR A 89 -9.21 -1.50 9.18
N ILE A 90 -9.71 -1.98 10.33
CA ILE A 90 -9.22 -1.54 11.65
C ILE A 90 -7.75 -1.91 11.85
N ILE A 91 -7.39 -3.17 11.58
CA ILE A 91 -6.01 -3.64 11.83
C ILE A 91 -5.01 -3.04 10.84
N GLU A 92 -5.40 -2.80 9.58
CA GLU A 92 -4.57 -2.10 8.58
C GLU A 92 -4.34 -0.65 8.98
N LYS A 93 -5.40 0.05 9.39
CA LYS A 93 -5.30 1.43 9.86
C LYS A 93 -4.32 1.54 11.03
N GLN A 94 -4.45 0.65 12.02
CA GLN A 94 -3.54 0.62 13.17
C GLN A 94 -2.09 0.35 12.76
N ALA A 95 -1.87 -0.56 11.80
CA ALA A 95 -0.54 -0.85 11.28
C ALA A 95 0.08 0.37 10.57
N VAL A 96 -0.69 1.06 9.72
CA VAL A 96 -0.24 2.28 9.03
C VAL A 96 0.07 3.38 10.04
N GLU A 97 -0.82 3.62 11.01
CA GLU A 97 -0.62 4.60 12.08
C GLU A 97 0.66 4.30 12.89
N GLN A 98 0.92 3.03 13.20
CA GLN A 98 2.15 2.61 13.87
C GLN A 98 3.39 2.92 13.02
N ILE A 99 3.40 2.54 11.73
CA ILE A 99 4.53 2.78 10.82
C ILE A 99 4.79 4.28 10.65
N SER A 100 3.72 5.08 10.57
CA SER A 100 3.78 6.54 10.46
C SER A 100 4.47 7.21 11.66
N THR A 101 4.61 6.54 12.82
CA THR A 101 5.35 7.08 13.98
C THR A 101 6.87 7.12 13.80
N TYR A 102 7.42 6.37 12.83
CA TYR A 102 8.87 6.32 12.57
C TYR A 102 9.38 7.55 11.80
N VAL A 103 8.49 8.38 11.26
CA VAL A 103 8.79 9.59 10.49
C VAL A 103 8.27 10.85 11.21
N PRO A 104 8.67 12.07 10.80
CA PRO A 104 8.12 13.28 11.37
C PRO A 104 6.59 13.33 11.19
N ALA A 105 5.88 13.90 12.17
CA ALA A 105 4.42 13.88 12.24
C ALA A 105 3.73 14.31 10.93
N SER A 106 4.21 15.38 10.27
CA SER A 106 3.66 15.83 8.99
C SER A 106 3.78 14.81 7.85
N ILE A 107 4.84 14.00 7.84
CA ILE A 107 5.03 12.92 6.86
C ILE A 107 4.13 11.73 7.23
N GLY A 108 4.11 11.34 8.50
CA GLY A 108 3.28 10.23 8.98
C GLY A 108 1.78 10.50 8.78
N GLU A 109 1.32 11.71 9.09
CA GLU A 109 -0.06 12.16 8.82
C GLU A 109 -0.39 12.09 7.33
N ASN A 110 0.55 12.47 6.46
CA ASN A 110 0.36 12.36 5.03
C ASN A 110 0.21 10.90 4.57
N TRP A 111 1.01 9.97 5.10
CA TRP A 111 0.90 8.55 4.78
C TRP A 111 -0.43 7.96 5.24
N THR A 112 -0.83 8.25 6.47
CA THR A 112 -2.13 7.82 7.01
C THR A 112 -3.29 8.39 6.17
N GLN A 113 -3.20 9.65 5.75
CA GLN A 113 -4.22 10.26 4.90
C GLN A 113 -4.28 9.62 3.50
N LEU A 114 -3.14 9.34 2.87
CA LEU A 114 -3.08 8.65 1.58
C LEU A 114 -3.70 7.25 1.67
N TRP A 115 -3.39 6.52 2.74
CA TRP A 115 -3.97 5.20 2.98
C TRP A 115 -5.50 5.27 3.20
N LEU A 116 -5.98 6.24 3.99
CA LEU A 116 -7.42 6.46 4.20
C LEU A 116 -8.15 6.77 2.89
N GLU A 117 -7.61 7.68 2.08
CA GLU A 117 -8.18 8.00 0.77
C GLU A 117 -8.27 6.77 -0.14
N TYR A 118 -7.21 5.94 -0.16
CA TYR A 118 -7.18 4.69 -0.91
C TYR A 118 -8.24 3.68 -0.43
N ALA A 119 -8.31 3.48 0.90
CA ALA A 119 -9.24 2.56 1.53
C ALA A 119 -10.70 2.94 1.20
N GLU A 120 -11.03 4.24 1.31
CA GLU A 120 -12.36 4.80 1.05
C GLU A 120 -12.65 5.05 -0.43
N ALA A 121 -11.64 5.06 -1.30
CA ALA A 121 -11.73 5.40 -2.71
C ALA A 121 -12.45 6.74 -2.98
N CYS A 122 -12.16 7.75 -2.15
CA CYS A 122 -12.92 9.01 -2.13
C CYS A 122 -12.38 10.09 -3.09
N THR A 123 -11.13 9.99 -3.54
CA THR A 123 -10.50 10.92 -4.50
C THR A 123 -10.35 10.33 -5.91
N PRO A 124 -10.23 11.15 -6.97
CA PRO A 124 -9.92 10.67 -8.33
C PRO A 124 -8.64 9.83 -8.37
N GLU A 125 -7.60 10.24 -7.63
CA GLU A 125 -6.34 9.51 -7.49
C GLU A 125 -6.56 8.15 -6.83
N ALA A 126 -7.29 8.10 -5.71
CA ALA A 126 -7.59 6.84 -5.03
C ALA A 126 -8.37 5.86 -5.93
N LYS A 127 -9.34 6.35 -6.69
CA LYS A 127 -10.08 5.52 -7.65
C LYS A 127 -9.16 5.00 -8.75
N ALA A 128 -8.26 5.83 -9.28
CA ALA A 128 -7.30 5.42 -10.30
C ALA A 128 -6.31 4.37 -9.77
N VAL A 129 -5.71 4.60 -8.59
CA VAL A 129 -4.77 3.65 -7.97
C VAL A 129 -5.47 2.32 -7.66
N LYS A 130 -6.72 2.33 -7.20
CA LYS A 130 -7.50 1.10 -6.95
C LYS A 130 -7.87 0.34 -8.22
N GLN A 131 -7.99 1.03 -9.36
CA GLN A 131 -8.13 0.38 -10.67
C GLN A 131 -6.81 -0.25 -11.11
N LEU A 132 -5.68 0.43 -10.89
CA LEU A 132 -4.35 -0.11 -11.17
C LEU A 132 -4.05 -1.34 -10.30
N ASP A 133 -4.38 -1.31 -9.01
CA ASP A 133 -4.24 -2.45 -8.09
C ASP A 133 -4.97 -3.68 -8.62
N LYS A 134 -6.26 -3.52 -8.99
CA LYS A 134 -7.05 -4.61 -9.58
C LYS A 134 -6.47 -5.16 -10.89
N LEU A 135 -5.87 -4.31 -11.71
CA LEU A 135 -5.21 -4.73 -12.96
C LEU A 135 -3.89 -5.46 -12.69
N ALA A 136 -3.19 -5.08 -11.62
CA ALA A 136 -1.90 -5.60 -11.22
C ALA A 136 -1.98 -6.78 -10.23
N SER A 137 -3.18 -7.30 -9.98
CA SER A 137 -3.47 -8.40 -9.04
C SER A 137 -3.98 -9.66 -9.72
#